data_AF-A0AAD8N5I1-F1
#
_entry.id   AF-A0AAD8N5I1-F1
#
_cell.length_a   1.000
_cell.length_b   1.000
_cell.length_c   1.000
_cell.angle_alpha   90.00
_cell.angle_beta   90.00
_cell.angle_gamma   90.00
#
_symmetry.space_group_name_H-M   'P 1'
#
loop_
_entity.id
_entity.type
_entity.pdbx_description
1 polymer ?
#
loop_
_entity_poly.entity_id
_entity_poly.type
_entity_poly.pdbx_seq_one_letter_code
_entity_poly.pdbx_strand_id
1 'polypeptide(L)'
;MVPFLAQGHLGQLLHLSRLISSYNVPVHYVSTTTHIRHASSRHQGRDLLAYNNIHVHEFQIPDYYSPSPNPNAPCKFPSQLQPAFEASIHLREPVYKLLKSLSTTAPRIIIIHDYLMGSVVQDFVYLPNAETYIFQSTSAFFTFSYY
;
A
#
# COMPACT_ATOMS: atom_id res chain seq x y z
N MET A 1 3.00 -3.44 -5.53
CA MET A 1 2.51 -3.61 -4.15
C MET A 1 1.90 -2.31 -3.68
N VAL A 2 0.59 -2.31 -3.42
CA VAL A 2 -0.17 -1.12 -3.01
C VAL A 2 -0.85 -1.40 -1.65
N PRO A 3 -0.13 -1.22 -0.53
CA PRO A 3 -0.65 -1.43 0.82
C PRO A 3 -1.65 -0.35 1.23
N PHE A 4 -2.53 -0.70 2.16
CA PHE A 4 -3.35 0.28 2.86
C PHE A 4 -2.51 1.11 3.84
N LEU A 5 -2.94 2.35 4.08
CA LEU A 5 -2.23 3.35 4.89
C LEU A 5 -2.35 3.11 6.41
N ALA A 6 -2.19 1.86 6.83
CA ALA A 6 -2.16 1.44 8.22
C ALA A 6 -0.93 0.56 8.47
N GLN A 7 -0.29 0.72 9.62
CA GLN A 7 1.03 0.12 9.91
C GLN A 7 1.06 -1.40 9.73
N GLY A 8 0.02 -2.12 10.19
CA GLY A 8 -0.06 -3.58 10.02
C GLY A 8 -0.11 -4.01 8.55
N HIS A 9 -0.83 -3.25 7.72
CA HIS A 9 -1.01 -3.54 6.28
C HIS A 9 0.27 -3.25 5.50
N LEU A 10 0.95 -2.15 5.80
CA LEU A 10 2.28 -1.82 5.25
C LEU A 10 3.26 -2.97 5.51
N GLY A 11 3.34 -3.44 6.76
CA GLY A 11 4.25 -4.50 7.17
C GLY A 11 3.97 -5.84 6.49
N GLN A 12 2.70 -6.25 6.41
CA GLN A 12 2.31 -7.50 5.76
C GLN A 12 2.66 -7.51 4.26
N LEU A 13 2.30 -6.46 3.52
CA LEU A 13 2.65 -6.39 2.11
C LEU A 13 4.16 -6.26 1.91
N LEU A 14 4.89 -5.60 2.81
CA LEU A 14 6.35 -5.57 2.74
C LEU A 14 6.96 -6.96 2.93
N HIS A 15 6.42 -7.76 3.84
CA HIS A 15 6.85 -9.14 4.01
C HIS A 15 6.63 -9.96 2.74
N LEU A 16 5.44 -9.87 2.14
CA LEU A 16 5.14 -10.51 0.85
C LEU A 16 6.07 -9.98 -0.27
N SER A 17 6.37 -8.68 -0.28
CA SER A 17 7.29 -8.06 -1.24
C SER A 17 8.67 -8.70 -1.18
N ARG A 18 9.19 -8.95 0.03
CA ARG A 18 10.49 -9.62 0.24
C ARG A 18 10.46 -11.05 -0.26
N LEU A 19 9.38 -11.78 0.00
CA LEU A 19 9.21 -13.14 -0.50
C LEU A 19 9.23 -13.17 -2.03
N ILE A 20 8.41 -12.34 -2.69
CA ILE A 20 8.36 -12.24 -4.16
C ILE A 20 9.73 -11.83 -4.72
N SER A 21 10.36 -10.83 -4.12
CA SER A 21 11.69 -10.35 -4.52
C SER A 21 12.77 -11.43 -4.40
N SER A 22 12.64 -12.40 -3.48
CA SER A 22 13.60 -13.49 -3.33
C SER A 22 13.63 -14.44 -4.53
N TYR A 23 12.57 -14.44 -5.35
CA TYR A 23 12.50 -15.15 -6.62
C TYR A 23 13.01 -14.31 -7.80
N ASN A 24 13.79 -13.26 -7.53
CA ASN A 24 14.36 -12.34 -8.51
C ASN A 24 13.32 -11.58 -9.36
N VAL A 25 12.09 -11.43 -8.85
CA VAL A 25 11.03 -10.62 -9.46
C VAL A 25 11.14 -9.17 -8.97
N PRO A 26 11.27 -8.16 -9.85
CA PRO A 26 11.27 -6.76 -9.44
C PRO A 26 9.96 -6.37 -8.77
N VAL A 27 10.04 -5.75 -7.59
CA VAL A 27 8.87 -5.34 -6.82
C VAL A 27 8.84 -3.82 -6.69
N HIS A 28 7.76 -3.21 -7.15
CA HIS A 28 7.48 -1.80 -6.90
C HIS A 28 6.55 -1.67 -5.68
N TYR A 29 7.05 -1.06 -4.61
CA TYR A 29 6.30 -0.82 -3.37
C TYR A 29 5.88 0.64 -3.26
N VAL A 30 4.58 0.89 -3.20
CA VAL A 30 4.02 2.25 -3.33
C VAL A 30 3.33 2.69 -2.05
N SER A 31 3.66 3.86 -1.52
CA SER A 31 2.85 4.48 -0.47
C SER A 31 3.10 5.98 -0.40
N THR A 32 2.48 6.65 0.57
CA THR A 32 2.77 8.06 0.84
C THR A 32 4.14 8.21 1.49
N THR A 33 4.79 9.36 1.29
CA THR A 33 6.06 9.68 1.97
C THR A 33 5.99 9.52 3.49
N THR A 34 4.91 10.00 4.12
CA THR A 34 4.72 9.87 5.57
C THR A 34 4.69 8.41 6.02
N HIS A 35 3.94 7.57 5.32
CA HIS A 35 3.78 6.16 5.68
C HIS A 35 5.05 5.34 5.40
N ILE A 36 5.78 5.62 4.32
CA ILE A 36 7.09 5.01 4.09
C ILE A 36 8.08 5.41 5.19
N ARG A 37 8.19 6.70 5.54
CA ARG A 37 9.07 7.16 6.62
C ARG A 37 8.74 6.49 7.96
N HIS A 38 7.46 6.38 8.30
CA HIS A 38 7.01 5.69 9.51
C HIS A 38 7.31 4.19 9.48
N ALA A 39 7.18 3.54 8.30
CA ALA A 39 7.55 2.15 8.14
C ALA A 39 9.08 1.98 8.30
N SER A 40 9.89 2.80 7.64
CA SER A 40 11.36 2.75 7.71
C SER A 40 11.90 2.93 9.13
N SER A 41 11.38 3.90 9.88
CA SER A 41 11.87 4.20 11.24
C SER A 41 11.61 3.08 12.25
N ARG A 42 10.51 2.32 12.07
CA ARG A 42 10.10 1.25 12.98
C ARG A 42 10.77 -0.09 12.72
N HIS A 43 11.39 -0.28 11.55
CA HIS A 43 11.97 -1.56 11.17
C HIS A 43 13.43 -1.78 11.62
N GLN A 44 14.00 -0.93 12.49
CA GLN A 44 15.29 -1.11 13.21
C GLN A 44 16.23 -2.20 12.62
N GLY A 45 16.68 -2.05 11.37
CA GLY A 45 17.62 -3.00 10.72
C GLY A 45 17.09 -3.84 9.54
N ARG A 46 15.82 -3.74 9.14
CA ARG A 46 15.32 -4.30 7.86
C ARG A 46 14.95 -3.17 6.91
N ASP A 47 15.97 -2.50 6.42
CA ASP A 47 15.84 -1.37 5.50
C ASP A 47 14.99 -1.77 4.30
N LEU A 48 13.99 -0.94 3.99
CA LEU A 48 13.20 -1.05 2.76
C LEU A 48 14.11 -0.99 1.52
N LEU A 49 15.27 -0.35 1.67
CA LEU A 49 16.30 -0.15 0.66
C LEU A 49 17.41 -1.21 0.67
N ALA A 50 17.44 -2.14 1.65
CA ALA A 50 18.45 -3.20 1.69
C ALA A 50 18.23 -4.30 0.63
N TYR A 51 17.11 -4.26 -0.09
CA TYR A 51 16.78 -5.25 -1.12
C TYR A 51 16.86 -4.58 -2.49
N ASN A 52 17.92 -4.90 -3.25
CA ASN A 52 18.18 -4.28 -4.56
C ASN A 52 17.04 -4.42 -5.59
N ASN A 53 16.13 -5.39 -5.39
CA ASN A 53 15.02 -5.66 -6.30
C ASN A 53 13.66 -5.14 -5.79
N ILE A 54 13.67 -4.37 -4.69
CA ILE A 54 12.48 -3.67 -4.18
C ILE A 54 12.67 -2.17 -4.42
N HIS A 55 11.88 -1.63 -5.33
CA HIS A 55 11.84 -0.21 -5.66
C HIS A 55 10.72 0.47 -4.88
N VAL A 56 11.08 1.36 -3.95
CA VAL A 56 10.11 2.11 -3.16
C VAL A 56 9.71 3.40 -3.89
N HIS A 57 8.41 3.64 -4.01
CA HIS A 57 7.82 4.82 -4.62
C HIS A 57 7.05 5.57 -3.55
N GLU A 58 7.58 6.74 -3.19
CA GLU A 58 6.98 7.65 -2.22
C GLU A 58 6.21 8.75 -2.93
N PHE A 59 4.93 8.90 -2.60
CA PHE A 59 4.10 9.99 -3.12
C PHE A 59 3.72 10.98 -2.05
N GLN A 60 3.86 12.27 -2.35
CA GLN A 60 3.27 13.33 -1.54
C GLN A 60 1.78 13.37 -1.83
N ILE A 61 0.98 13.44 -0.78
CA ILE A 61 -0.47 13.66 -0.86
C ILE A 61 -0.79 14.98 -0.14
N PRO A 62 -1.93 15.63 -0.47
CA PRO A 62 -2.36 16.83 0.23
C PRO A 62 -2.38 16.62 1.75
N ASP A 63 -2.11 17.70 2.49
CA ASP A 63 -2.26 17.68 3.93
C ASP A 63 -3.71 17.36 4.30
N TYR A 64 -3.86 16.55 5.36
CA TYR A 64 -5.14 16.15 5.90
C TYR A 64 -5.14 16.37 7.40
N TYR A 65 -6.35 16.55 7.95
CA TYR A 65 -6.53 16.68 9.39
C TYR A 65 -6.00 15.44 10.11
N SER A 66 -5.07 15.60 11.06
CA SER A 66 -4.50 14.48 11.82
C SER A 66 -4.68 14.73 13.31
N PRO A 67 -5.85 14.38 13.89
CA PRO A 67 -6.08 14.58 15.31
C PRO A 67 -5.21 13.63 16.12
N SER A 68 -4.88 14.03 17.34
CA SER A 68 -4.22 13.12 18.28
C SER A 68 -5.19 12.01 18.73
N PRO A 69 -4.70 10.78 19.02
CA PRO A 69 -5.51 9.74 19.63
C PRO A 69 -6.16 10.23 20.94
N ASN A 70 -7.42 9.85 21.19
CA ASN A 70 -8.11 10.14 22.45
C ASN A 70 -8.32 8.85 23.27
N PRO A 71 -7.47 8.56 24.27
CA PRO A 71 -7.59 7.36 25.11
C PRO A 71 -8.92 7.29 25.88
N ASN A 72 -9.50 8.45 26.19
CA ASN A 72 -10.71 8.61 26.99
C ASN A 72 -11.99 8.66 26.14
N ALA A 73 -11.89 8.45 24.82
CA ALA A 73 -13.05 8.44 23.95
C ALA A 73 -14.05 7.35 24.40
N PRO A 74 -15.37 7.65 24.38
CA PRO A 74 -16.42 6.69 24.74
C PRO A 74 -16.47 5.52 23.75
N CYS A 75 -16.17 5.77 22.47
CA CYS A 75 -15.97 4.74 21.45
C CYS A 75 -14.47 4.48 21.26
N LYS A 76 -14.05 3.21 21.24
CA LYS A 76 -12.66 2.80 21.02
C LYS A 76 -12.28 2.62 19.54
N PHE A 77 -13.10 3.14 18.63
CA PHE A 77 -12.77 3.22 17.21
C PHE A 77 -11.59 4.19 17.00
N PRO A 78 -10.56 3.83 16.21
CA PRO A 78 -9.39 4.67 15.97
C PRO A 78 -9.68 5.79 14.96
N SER A 79 -10.63 6.68 15.28
CA SER A 79 -11.10 7.75 14.39
C SER A 79 -9.98 8.69 13.93
N GLN A 80 -8.89 8.78 14.68
CA GLN A 80 -7.73 9.58 14.30
C GLN A 80 -7.01 9.11 13.03
N LEU A 81 -7.20 7.85 12.62
CA LEU A 81 -6.62 7.31 11.40
C LEU A 81 -7.51 7.52 10.17
N GLN A 82 -8.80 7.81 10.39
CA GLN A 82 -9.80 7.95 9.34
C GLN A 82 -9.40 8.98 8.27
N PRO A 83 -8.88 10.17 8.60
CA PRO A 83 -8.48 11.15 7.59
C PRO A 83 -7.34 10.64 6.68
N ALA A 84 -6.40 9.86 7.22
CA ALA A 84 -5.34 9.25 6.42
C ALA A 84 -5.89 8.22 5.44
N PHE A 85 -6.93 7.47 5.85
CA PHE A 85 -7.59 6.49 5.01
C PHE A 85 -8.36 7.15 3.87
N GLU A 86 -9.07 8.24 4.15
CA GLU A 86 -9.77 9.04 3.14
C GLU A 86 -8.79 9.66 2.15
N ALA A 87 -7.69 10.22 2.66
CA ALA A 87 -6.64 10.82 1.83
C ALA A 87 -5.91 9.80 0.93
N SER A 88 -6.06 8.49 1.16
CA SER A 88 -5.47 7.45 0.30
C SER A 88 -5.94 7.55 -1.16
N ILE A 89 -7.12 8.12 -1.42
CA ILE A 89 -7.64 8.32 -2.78
C ILE A 89 -6.71 9.19 -3.63
N HIS A 90 -5.94 10.08 -3.02
CA HIS A 90 -4.96 10.92 -3.70
C HIS A 90 -3.77 10.13 -4.26
N LEU A 91 -3.63 8.85 -3.90
CA LEU A 91 -2.65 7.95 -4.52
C LEU A 91 -3.09 7.45 -5.90
N ARG A 92 -4.37 7.55 -6.28
CA ARG A 92 -4.89 6.99 -7.54
C ARG A 92 -4.11 7.48 -8.77
N GLU A 93 -4.03 8.80 -8.95
CA GLU A 93 -3.35 9.40 -10.08
C GLU A 93 -1.84 9.07 -10.13
N PRO A 94 -1.05 9.28 -9.05
CA PRO A 94 0.37 8.95 -9.10
C PRO A 94 0.65 7.45 -9.26
N VAL A 95 -0.18 6.57 -8.66
CA VAL A 95 -0.09 5.12 -8.88
C VAL A 95 -0.35 4.79 -10.34
N TYR A 96 -1.39 5.35 -10.95
CA TYR A 96 -1.68 5.11 -12.36
C TYR A 96 -0.55 5.60 -13.28
N LYS A 97 0.02 6.79 -13.01
CA LYS A 97 1.18 7.31 -13.76
C LYS A 97 2.39 6.36 -13.66
N LEU A 98 2.66 5.84 -12.47
CA LEU A 98 3.71 4.83 -12.27
C LEU A 98 3.41 3.56 -13.08
N LEU A 99 2.20 2.99 -12.96
CA LEU A 99 1.81 1.79 -13.69
C LEU A 99 1.91 1.97 -15.21
N LYS A 100 1.47 3.13 -15.73
CA LYS A 100 1.60 3.48 -17.14
C LYS A 100 3.07 3.54 -17.58
N SER A 101 3.95 4.12 -16.76
CA SER A 101 5.39 4.15 -17.04
C SER A 101 6.03 2.76 -16.99
N LEU A 102 5.58 1.87 -16.10
CA LEU A 102 6.06 0.50 -16.05
C LEU A 102 5.53 -0.31 -17.23
N SER A 103 4.32 -0.03 -17.70
CA SER A 103 3.64 -0.79 -18.76
C SER A 103 4.36 -0.69 -20.10
N THR A 104 5.12 0.39 -20.33
CA THR A 104 5.92 0.57 -21.54
C THR A 104 7.22 -0.25 -21.56
N THR A 105 7.67 -0.76 -20.42
CA THR A 105 8.96 -1.45 -20.28
C THR A 105 8.81 -2.90 -19.81
N ALA A 106 7.78 -3.20 -19.02
CA ALA A 106 7.52 -4.53 -18.52
C ALA A 106 6.59 -5.30 -19.47
N PRO A 107 6.86 -6.59 -19.75
CA PRO A 107 5.97 -7.42 -20.56
C PRO A 107 4.64 -7.70 -19.86
N ARG A 108 4.63 -7.75 -18.53
CA ARG A 108 3.45 -7.96 -17.69
C ARG A 108 3.61 -7.23 -16.36
N ILE A 109 2.53 -6.66 -15.85
CA ILE A 109 2.47 -6.00 -14.55
C ILE A 109 1.46 -6.75 -13.68
N ILE A 110 1.91 -7.15 -12.49
CA ILE A 110 1.04 -7.71 -11.45
C ILE A 110 0.89 -6.70 -10.32
N ILE A 111 -0.34 -6.28 -10.09
CA ILE A 111 -0.70 -5.31 -9.06
C ILE A 111 -1.31 -6.08 -7.89
N ILE A 112 -0.51 -6.31 -6.86
CA ILE A 112 -1.03 -6.81 -5.57
C ILE A 112 -1.36 -5.59 -4.71
N HIS A 113 -2.62 -5.45 -4.33
CA HIS A 113 -3.10 -4.34 -3.51
C HIS A 113 -3.87 -4.85 -2.31
N ASP A 114 -3.84 -4.09 -1.22
CA ASP A 114 -4.71 -4.35 -0.08
C ASP A 114 -6.19 -4.22 -0.49
N TYR A 115 -7.08 -4.99 0.13
CA TYR A 115 -8.52 -4.96 -0.19
C TYR A 115 -9.15 -3.57 -0.07
N LEU A 116 -8.62 -2.69 0.79
CA LEU A 116 -9.08 -1.30 0.94
C LEU A 116 -8.54 -0.34 -0.14
N MET A 117 -7.61 -0.79 -0.99
CA MET A 117 -6.92 0.04 -1.99
C MET A 117 -7.47 -0.12 -3.41
N GLY A 118 -8.62 -0.76 -3.59
CA GLY A 118 -9.22 -1.00 -4.91
C GLY A 118 -9.44 0.28 -5.72
N SER A 119 -9.92 1.35 -5.08
CA SER A 119 -10.13 2.66 -5.73
C SER A 119 -8.83 3.32 -6.20
N VAL A 120 -7.70 3.00 -5.58
CA VAL A 120 -6.40 3.56 -5.94
C VAL A 120 -5.84 2.87 -7.18
N VAL A 121 -6.12 1.59 -7.37
CA VAL A 121 -5.58 0.81 -8.50
C VAL A 121 -6.55 0.66 -9.67
N GLN A 122 -7.81 1.09 -9.54
CA GLN A 122 -8.90 0.83 -10.49
C GLN A 122 -8.57 1.16 -11.96
N ASP A 123 -7.68 2.12 -12.22
CA ASP A 123 -7.28 2.53 -13.57
C ASP A 123 -6.37 1.51 -14.28
N PHE A 124 -5.99 0.42 -13.61
CA PHE A 124 -5.20 -0.65 -14.23
C PHE A 124 -5.87 -1.26 -15.47
N VAL A 125 -7.20 -1.19 -15.56
CA VAL A 125 -8.01 -1.69 -16.69
C VAL A 125 -7.66 -1.03 -18.02
N TYR A 126 -7.03 0.15 -17.99
CA TYR A 126 -6.55 0.84 -19.20
C TYR A 126 -5.19 0.34 -19.68
N LEU A 127 -4.54 -0.58 -18.94
CA LEU A 127 -3.24 -1.12 -19.26
C LEU A 127 -3.41 -2.57 -19.76
N PRO A 128 -3.12 -2.86 -21.04
CA PRO A 128 -3.42 -4.16 -21.64
C PRO A 128 -2.57 -5.31 -21.08
N ASN A 129 -1.47 -5.00 -20.39
CA ASN A 129 -0.54 -5.95 -19.80
C ASN A 129 -0.58 -5.95 -18.27
N ALA A 130 -1.62 -5.39 -17.64
CA ALA A 130 -1.75 -5.34 -16.19
C ALA A 130 -2.85 -6.27 -15.67
N GLU A 131 -2.55 -6.95 -14.56
CA GLU A 131 -3.51 -7.75 -13.80
C GLU A 131 -3.47 -7.35 -12.34
N THR A 132 -4.60 -7.54 -11.65
CA THR A 132 -4.73 -7.18 -10.23
C THR A 132 -5.06 -8.38 -9.37
N TYR A 133 -4.50 -8.42 -8.16
CA TYR A 133 -4.78 -9.40 -7.12
C TYR A 133 -5.01 -8.69 -5.79
N ILE A 134 -6.07 -9.10 -5.10
CA ILE A 134 -6.42 -8.56 -3.79
C ILE A 134 -5.66 -9.32 -2.71
N PHE A 135 -4.92 -8.59 -1.88
CA PHE A 135 -4.34 -9.10 -0.65
C PHE A 135 -5.33 -8.90 0.50
N GLN A 136 -5.81 -10.01 1.06
CA GLN A 136 -6.60 -10.02 2.29
C GLN A 136 -5.64 -10.01 3.49
N SER A 137 -5.63 -8.90 4.22
CA SER A 137 -4.76 -8.67 5.37
C SER A 137 -5.28 -9.28 6.68
N THR A 138 -6.49 -9.83 6.65
CA THR A 138 -7.21 -10.42 7.78
C THR A 138 -7.46 -11.91 7.56
N SER A 139 -7.94 -12.60 8.60
CA SER A 139 -8.25 -14.03 8.49
C SER A 139 -9.48 -14.26 7.61
N ALA A 140 -9.55 -15.44 6.98
CA ALA A 140 -10.74 -15.83 6.23
C ALA A 140 -12.02 -15.70 7.07
N PHE A 141 -11.98 -16.09 8.35
CA PHE A 141 -13.11 -15.95 9.28
C PHE A 141 -13.58 -14.49 9.41
N PHE A 142 -12.66 -13.54 9.55
CA PHE A 142 -13.01 -12.13 9.60
C PHE A 142 -13.67 -11.69 8.28
N THR A 143 -13.07 -12.01 7.13
CA THR A 143 -13.62 -11.67 5.82
C THR A 143 -15.03 -12.25 5.63
N PHE A 144 -15.27 -13.50 6.02
CA PHE A 144 -16.58 -14.15 5.90
C PHE A 144 -17.63 -13.63 6.89
N SER A 145 -17.24 -13.00 8.00
CA SER A 145 -18.21 -12.42 8.95
C SER A 145 -18.99 -11.21 8.43
N TYR A 146 -18.58 -10.65 7.28
CA TYR A 146 -19.25 -9.54 6.61
C TYR A 146 -20.18 -9.98 5.46
N TYR A 147 -20.28 -11.29 5.20
CA TYR A 147 -21.15 -11.91 4.19
C TYR A 147 -22.18 -12.83 4.85
#